data_AF-A0AAW0IZV1-F1
#
_entry.id   AF-A0AAW0IZV1-F1
#
_cell.length_a   1.000
_cell.length_b   1.000
_cell.length_c   1.000
_cell.angle_alpha   90.00
_cell.angle_beta   90.00
_cell.angle_gamma   90.00
#
_symmetry.space_group_name_H-M   'P 1'
#
loop_
_entity.id
_entity.type
_entity.pdbx_description
1 polymer ?
#
loop_
_entity_poly.entity_id
_entity_poly.type
_entity_poly.pdbx_seq_one_letter_code
_entity_poly.pdbx_strand_id
1 'polypeptide(L)' 'MSSFQLPKNTCAQIDARLHDFFWGFSDSNRHLYTKAWDSICKPKSFGGLGFRRAHDLNKAFVSKLGWTITST' A
#
# COMPACT_ATOMS: atom_id res chain seq x y z
N MET A 1 -1.29 -15.87 0.80
CA MET A 1 -0.43 -16.04 -0.40
C MET A 1 -1.19 -15.44 -1.57
N SER A 2 -0.72 -14.33 -2.15
CA SER A 2 -1.37 -13.73 -3.32
C SER A 2 -0.77 -14.36 -4.57
N SER A 3 -1.52 -15.24 -5.23
CA SER A 3 -1.06 -16.01 -6.40
C SER A 3 -1.04 -15.22 -7.71
N PHE A 4 -1.53 -13.97 -7.71
CA PHE A 4 -1.70 -13.18 -8.93
C PHE A 4 -1.36 -11.72 -8.72
N GLN A 5 -0.80 -11.09 -9.75
CA GLN A 5 -0.57 -9.65 -9.76
C GLN A 5 -1.91 -8.91 -9.85
N LEU A 6 -2.33 -8.32 -8.73
CA LEU A 6 -3.51 -7.45 -8.67
C LEU A 6 -3.45 -6.29 -9.68
N PRO A 7 -4.58 -5.94 -10.32
CA PRO A 7 -4.70 -4.74 -11.13
C PRO A 7 -4.33 -3.48 -10.33
N LYS A 8 -3.68 -2.53 -10.99
CA LYS A 8 -3.28 -1.25 -10.38
C LYS A 8 -4.44 -0.51 -9.71
N ASN A 9 -5.64 -0.59 -10.30
CA ASN A 9 -6.84 0.03 -9.75
C ASN A 9 -7.23 -0.57 -8.39
N THR A 10 -7.16 -1.89 -8.24
CA THR A 10 -7.42 -2.57 -6.97
C THR A 10 -6.38 -2.19 -5.92
N CYS A 11 -5.10 -2.11 -6.29
CA CYS A 11 -4.06 -1.61 -5.40
C CYS A 11 -4.32 -0.17 -4.96
N ALA A 12 -4.75 0.70 -5.87
CA ALA A 12 -5.09 2.09 -5.55
C ALA A 12 -6.29 2.20 -4.59
N GLN A 13 -7.31 1.33 -4.72
CA GLN A 13 -8.43 1.27 -3.78
C GLN A 13 -8.00 0.82 -2.38
N ILE A 14 -7.06 -0.14 -2.30
CA ILE A 14 -6.49 -0.56 -1.01
C ILE A 14 -5.71 0.59 -0.38
N ASP A 15 -4.85 1.26 -1.15
CA ASP A 15 -4.10 2.42 -0.68
C ASP A 15 -5.04 3.56 -0.22
N ALA A 16 -6.16 3.78 -0.92
CA ALA A 16 -7.18 4.76 -0.51
C ALA A 16 -7.84 4.38 0.83
N ARG A 17 -8.24 3.12 1.02
CA ARG A 17 -8.79 2.63 2.29
C ARG A 17 -7.79 2.76 3.45
N LEU A 18 -6.51 2.47 3.19
CA LEU A 18 -5.43 2.65 4.18
C LEU A 18 -5.20 4.12 4.52
N HIS A 19 -5.28 4.99 3.51
CA HIS A 19 -5.18 6.43 3.68
C HIS A 19 -6.34 6.98 4.52
N ASP A 20 -7.57 6.54 4.25
CA ASP A 20 -8.76 6.88 5.03
C ASP A 20 -8.64 6.40 6.48
N PHE A 21 -8.22 5.14 6.68
CA PHE A 21 -7.98 4.59 8.00
C PHE A 21 -6.91 5.37 8.77
N PHE A 22 -5.79 5.70 8.12
CA PHE A 22 -4.68 6.41 8.74
C PHE A 22 -5.06 7.81 9.22
N TRP A 23 -5.88 8.52 8.44
CA TRP A 23 -6.37 9.86 8.81
C TRP A 23 -7.67 9.84 9.61
N GLY A 24 -8.17 8.67 10.01
CA GLY A 24 -9.38 8.55 10.80
C GLY A 24 -10.64 9.01 10.07
N PHE A 25 -10.67 8.86 8.75
CA PHE A 25 -11.84 9.19 7.95
C PHE A 25 -12.97 8.21 8.28
N SER A 26 -14.03 8.74 8.87
CA SER A 26 -15.29 8.03 9.11
C SER A 26 -16.37 8.71 8.27
N ASP A 27 -17.35 7.95 7.80
CA ASP A 27 -18.42 8.39 6.89
C ASP A 27 -19.15 9.67 7.36
N SER A 28 -19.09 9.97 8.68
CA SER A 28 -19.70 11.16 9.29
C SER A 28 -18.81 12.40 9.39
N ASN A 29 -17.47 12.29 9.27
CA ASN A 29 -16.56 13.40 9.50
C ASN A 29 -15.45 13.45 8.44
N ARG A 30 -15.61 14.38 7.48
CA ARG A 30 -14.65 14.67 6.43
C ARG A 30 -13.41 15.33 7.04
N HIS A 31 -12.37 14.55 7.33
CA HIS A 31 -11.08 15.09 7.76
C HIS A 31 -10.24 15.49 6.56
N LEU A 32 -9.56 16.63 6.66
CA LEU A 32 -8.63 17.09 5.63
C LEU A 32 -7.38 16.19 5.65
N TYR A 33 -7.02 15.61 4.51
CA TYR A 33 -5.76 14.89 4.39
C TYR A 33 -4.60 15.89 4.54
N THR A 34 -3.91 15.85 5.67
CA THR A 34 -2.88 16.85 5.99
C THR A 34 -1.59 16.65 5.18
N LYS A 35 -1.38 15.45 4.62
CA LYS A 35 -0.29 15.14 3.70
C LYS A 35 -0.71 14.15 2.62
N ALA A 36 -0.14 14.33 1.43
CA ALA A 36 -0.28 13.39 0.32
C ALA A 36 0.26 12.01 0.68
N TRP A 37 -0.45 10.96 0.27
CA TRP A 37 -0.09 9.56 0.52
C TRP A 37 1.32 9.21 0.02
N ASP A 38 1.74 9.76 -1.12
CA ASP A 38 3.11 9.57 -1.65
C ASP A 38 4.19 10.03 -0.66
N SER A 39 3.98 11.16 0.04
CA SER A 39 4.92 11.65 1.04
C SER A 39 4.98 10.75 2.26
N ILE A 40 3.89 10.07 2.60
CA ILE A 40 3.77 9.16 3.74
C ILE A 40 4.45 7.83 3.43
N CYS A 41 4.35 7.37 2.17
CA CYS A 41 4.99 6.14 1.70
C CYS A 41 6.52 6.24 1.57
N LYS A 42 7.10 7.45 1.64
CA LYS A 42 8.55 7.62 1.63
C LYS A 42 9.20 6.99 2.86
N PRO A 43 10.45 6.50 2.76
CA PRO A 43 11.18 6.00 3.92
C PRO A 43 11.33 7.07 5.00
N LYS A 44 11.47 6.64 6.26
CA LYS A 44 11.68 7.56 7.39
C LYS A 44 12.92 8.44 7.24
N SER A 45 13.96 7.93 6.58
CA SER A 45 15.17 8.68 6.23
C SER A 45 14.91 9.86 5.28
N PHE A 46 13.84 9.81 4.50
CA PHE A 46 13.42 10.89 3.58
C PHE A 46 12.21 11.68 4.11
N GLY A 47 11.94 11.62 5.41
CA GLY A 47 10.86 12.39 6.04
C GLY A 47 9.45 11.83 5.81
N GLY A 48 9.32 10.59 5.34
CA GLY A 48 8.05 9.86 5.31
C GLY A 48 7.86 8.96 6.52
N LEU A 49 6.80 8.15 6.49
CA LEU A 49 6.46 7.20 7.56
C LEU A 49 6.86 5.76 7.21
N GLY A 50 7.32 5.51 5.98
CA GLY A 50 7.78 4.20 5.54
C GLY A 50 6.64 3.24 5.16
N PHE A 51 5.42 3.73 4.98
CA PHE A 51 4.33 2.91 4.46
C PHE A 51 4.65 2.39 3.06
N ARG A 52 4.35 1.12 2.81
CA ARG A 52 4.56 0.51 1.49
C ARG A 52 3.27 0.57 0.69
N ARG A 53 3.36 0.98 -0.58
CA ARG A 53 2.21 0.97 -1.50
C ARG A 53 1.76 -0.47 -1.74
N ALA A 54 0.45 -0.69 -1.83
CA ALA A 54 -0.13 -2.00 -2.07
C ALA A 54 0.41 -2.67 -3.34
N HIS A 55 0.67 -1.87 -4.38
CA HIS A 55 1.28 -2.36 -5.63
C HIS A 55 2.68 -2.94 -5.41
N ASP A 56 3.52 -2.26 -4.62
CA ASP A 56 4.90 -2.68 -4.37
C ASP A 56 4.93 -3.93 -3.49
N LEU A 57 4.02 -4.04 -2.51
CA LEU A 57 3.83 -5.24 -1.70
C LEU A 57 3.37 -6.44 -2.53
N ASN A 58 2.38 -6.23 -3.41
CA ASN A 58 1.89 -7.26 -4.31
C ASN A 58 3.02 -7.80 -5.21
N LYS A 59 3.82 -6.91 -5.81
CA LYS A 59 4.99 -7.33 -6.61
C LYS A 59 5.97 -8.16 -5.79
N ALA A 60 6.28 -7.73 -4.56
CA ALA A 60 7.17 -8.47 -3.66
C ALA A 60 6.61 -9.85 -3.26
N PHE A 61 5.29 -9.95 -3.06
CA PHE A 61 4.64 -11.22 -2.75
C PHE A 61 4.64 -12.18 -3.93
N VAL A 62 4.38 -11.69 -5.15
CA VAL A 62 4.47 -12.51 -6.37
C VAL A 62 5.90 -12.98 -6.60
N SER A 63 6.91 -12.12 -6.42
CA SER A 63 8.32 -12.55 -6.55
C SER A 63 8.71 -13.58 -5.48
N LYS A 64 8.23 -13.41 -4.24
CA LYS A 64 8.46 -14.38 -3.17
C LYS A 64 7.83 -15.74 -3.51
N LEU A 65 6.61 -15.74 -4.06
CA LEU A 65 5.93 -16.94 -4.51
C LEU A 65 6.66 -17.63 -5.66
N GLY A 66 7.07 -16.87 -6.68
CA GLY A 66 7.87 -17.40 -7.79
C GLY A 66 9.15 -18.07 -7.29
N TRP A 67 9.86 -17.41 -6.36
CA TRP A 67 11.04 -18.00 -5.72
C TRP A 67 10.72 -19.31 -4.99
N THR A 68 9.66 -19.34 -4.18
CA THR A 68 9.25 -20.56 -3.46
C THR A 68 8.94 -21.71 -4.41
N ILE A 69 8.27 -21.44 -5.54
CA ILE A 69 7.92 -22.46 -6.53
C ILE A 69 9.17 -22.98 -7.23
N THR A 70 10.14 -22.12 -7.57
CA THR A 70 11.39 -22.54 -8.22
C THR A 70 12.36 -23.21 -7.26
N SER A 71 12.33 -22.87 -5.98
CA SER A 71 13.18 -23.48 -4.95
C SER A 71 12.66 -24.80 -4.41
N THR A 72 11.45 -25.21 -4.80
CA THR A 72 10.84 -26.50 -4.46
C THR A 72 11.06 -27.47 -5.61
#